data_AF-A0A2G9S449-F1
#
_entry.id   AF-A0A2G9S449-F1
#
_cell.length_a   1.000
_cell.length_b   1.000
_cell.length_c   1.000
_cell.angle_alpha   90.00
_cell.angle_beta   90.00
_cell.angle_gamma   90.00
#
_symmetry.space_group_name_H-M   'P 1'
#
loop_
_entity.id
_entity.type
_entity.pdbx_description
1 polymer ?
#
loop_
_entity_poly.entity_id
_entity_poly.type
_entity_poly.pdbx_seq_one_letter_code
_entity_poly.pdbx_strand_id
1 'polypeptide(L)' 'IDLQTFLTLTDQDLKELGITTFGARRKMLLAISELNKNRRKLFEPTNIRSSFLEGGASGRLPRQYHSDIVSVSGRW' A
#
# COMPACT_ATOMS: atom_id res chain seq x y z
N ILE A 1 10.36 6.89 21.22
CA ILE A 1 9.16 7.52 20.64
C ILE A 1 8.12 6.43 20.42
N ASP A 2 6.84 6.68 20.74
CA ASP A 2 5.75 5.77 20.40
C ASP A 2 5.10 6.16 19.05
N LEU A 3 4.21 5.29 18.55
CA LEU A 3 3.55 5.48 17.26
C LEU A 3 2.60 6.68 17.25
N GLN A 4 1.92 6.96 18.37
CA GLN A 4 1.00 8.08 18.45
C GLN A 4 1.75 9.40 18.32
N THR A 5 2.91 9.53 18.98
CA THR A 5 3.79 10.69 18.81
C THR A 5 4.38 10.77 17.40
N PHE A 6 4.79 9.65 16.80
CA PHE A 6 5.36 9.67 15.44
C PHE A 6 4.39 10.24 14.40
N LEU A 7 3.10 9.89 14.48
CA LEU A 7 2.09 10.31 13.51
C LEU A 7 1.73 11.80 13.55
N THR A 8 2.11 12.50 14.61
CA THR A 8 1.84 13.94 14.79
C THR A 8 3.02 14.82 14.42
N LEU A 9 4.19 14.23 14.13
CA LEU A 9 5.40 15.00 13.85
C LEU A 9 5.27 15.84 12.57
N THR A 10 5.62 17.12 12.69
CA THR A 10 5.70 18.09 11.61
C THR A 10 7.13 18.31 11.15
N ASP A 11 7.35 19.00 10.01
CA ASP A 11 8.70 19.33 9.54
C ASP A 11 9.50 20.14 10.58
N GLN A 12 8.81 20.99 11.36
CA GLN A 12 9.42 21.79 12.43
C GLN A 12 9.89 20.89 13.58
N ASP A 13 9.04 19.98 14.06
CA ASP A 13 9.41 19.04 15.12
C ASP A 13 10.61 18.17 14.70
N LEU A 14 10.65 17.74 13.44
CA LEU A 14 11.78 16.96 12.91
C LEU A 14 13.08 17.78 12.91
N LYS A 15 13.01 19.09 12.63
CA LYS A 15 14.18 19.98 12.73
C LYS A 15 14.65 20.12 14.18
N GLU A 16 13.71 20.29 15.12
CA GLU A 16 14.00 20.43 16.55
C GLU A 16 14.59 19.15 17.15
N LEU A 17 14.18 17.99 16.63
CA LEU A 17 14.75 16.67 16.96
C LEU A 17 16.13 16.43 16.31
N GLY A 18 16.68 17.39 15.56
CA GLY A 18 18.01 17.31 14.95
C GLY A 18 18.04 16.64 13.57
N ILE A 19 16.89 16.37 12.96
CA ILE A 19 16.81 15.80 11.61
C ILE A 19 16.94 16.95 10.60
N THR A 20 18.18 17.41 10.41
CA THR A 20 18.49 18.59 9.59
C THR A 20 18.54 18.29 8.09
N THR A 21 18.73 17.02 7.72
CA THR A 21 18.81 16.60 6.31
C THR A 21 17.42 16.55 5.67
N PHE A 22 17.27 17.25 4.53
CA PHE A 22 15.99 17.34 3.81
C PHE A 22 15.45 15.96 3.39
N GLY A 23 16.32 15.08 2.89
CA GLY A 23 15.93 13.75 2.44
C GLY A 23 15.32 12.88 3.54
N ALA A 24 15.89 12.93 4.75
CA ALA A 24 15.36 12.18 5.90
C ALA A 24 14.00 12.74 6.33
N ARG A 25 13.88 14.08 6.50
CA ARG A 25 12.60 14.71 6.84
C ARG A 25 11.51 14.38 5.83
N ARG A 26 11.81 14.48 4.53
CA ARG A 26 10.84 14.17 3.46
C ARG A 26 10.36 12.72 3.52
N LYS A 27 11.26 11.75 3.76
CA LYS A 27 10.88 10.33 3.89
C LYS A 27 9.96 10.10 5.10
N MET A 28 10.26 10.71 6.23
CA MET A 28 9.44 10.58 7.44
C MET A 28 8.05 11.20 7.26
N LEU A 29 7.96 12.40 6.66
CA LEU A 29 6.67 13.05 6.38
C LEU A 29 5.81 12.24 5.40
N LEU A 30 6.42 11.61 4.39
CA LEU A 30 5.71 10.71 3.47
C LEU A 30 5.15 9.49 4.20
N ALA A 31 5.95 8.86 5.06
CA ALA A 31 5.52 7.73 5.87
C ALA A 31 4.38 8.11 6.83
N ILE A 32 4.48 9.25 7.52
CA ILE A 32 3.44 9.78 8.39
C ILE A 32 2.13 10.00 7.60
N SER A 33 2.20 10.59 6.40
CA SER A 33 1.04 10.80 5.53
C SER A 33 0.38 9.49 5.10
N GLU A 34 1.18 8.50 4.69
CA GLU A 34 0.69 7.18 4.29
C GLU A 34 0.02 6.45 5.47
N LEU A 35 0.66 6.44 6.63
CA LEU A 35 0.12 5.81 7.82
C LEU A 35 -1.18 6.48 8.26
N ASN A 36 -1.25 7.82 8.29
CA ASN A 36 -2.47 8.55 8.64
C ASN A 36 -3.64 8.28 7.69
N LYS A 37 -3.38 8.05 6.39
CA LYS A 37 -4.41 7.62 5.42
C LYS A 37 -4.90 6.19 5.71
N ASN A 38 -3.98 5.29 6.06
CA ASN A 38 -4.28 3.88 6.31
C ASN A 38 -4.82 3.57 7.71
N ARG A 39 -4.72 4.50 8.68
CA ARG A 39 -5.27 4.35 10.04
C ARG A 39 -6.75 3.96 10.02
N ARG A 40 -7.54 4.45 9.06
CA ARG A 40 -8.95 4.05 8.92
C ARG A 40 -9.12 2.59 8.47
N LYS A 41 -8.24 2.09 7.60
CA LYS A 41 -8.28 0.71 7.08
C LYS A 41 -7.70 -0.32 8.06
N LEU A 42 -6.77 0.11 8.91
CA LEU A 42 -6.13 -0.73 9.93
C LEU A 42 -7.06 -1.05 11.12
N PHE A 43 -8.05 -0.19 11.39
CA PHE A 43 -9.03 -0.37 12.47
C PHE A 43 -10.45 -0.69 11.98
N GLU A 44 -10.68 -0.75 10.67
CA GLU A 44 -11.87 -1.45 10.17
C GLU A 44 -11.66 -2.93 10.48
N PRO A 45 -12.56 -3.60 11.24
CA PRO A 45 -12.54 -5.05 11.28
C PRO A 45 -12.69 -5.48 9.83
N THR A 46 -11.65 -6.13 9.32
CA THR A 46 -11.70 -6.75 8.00
C THR A 46 -12.90 -7.68 8.04
N ASN A 47 -14.01 -7.24 7.45
CA ASN A 47 -15.03 -8.13 6.96
C ASN A 47 -14.33 -8.86 5.82
N ILE A 48 -13.54 -9.87 6.19
CA ILE A 48 -13.03 -10.92 5.33
C ILE A 48 -14.31 -11.60 4.85
N ARG A 49 -14.97 -10.99 3.86
CA ARG A 49 -16.07 -11.61 3.14
C ARG A 49 -15.42 -12.81 2.48
N SER A 50 -15.62 -13.94 3.12
CA SER A 50 -15.52 -15.29 2.62
C SER A 50 -15.92 -15.34 1.15
N SER A 51 -14.95 -15.14 0.26
CA SER A 51 -15.08 -15.36 -1.18
C SER A 51 -14.79 -16.82 -1.55
N PHE A 52 -14.88 -17.74 -0.58
CA PHE A 52 -14.53 -19.15 -0.77
C PHE A 52 -15.74 -20.10 -0.73
N LEU A 53 -16.97 -19.62 -0.55
CA LEU A 53 -18.14 -20.50 -0.42
C LEU A 53 -19.39 -20.04 -1.17
N GLU A 54 -19.23 -19.30 -2.28
CA GLU A 54 -20.34 -19.04 -3.20
C GLU A 54 -19.92 -19.33 -4.64
N GLY A 55 -19.90 -20.62 -4.97
CA GLY A 55 -19.58 -21.12 -6.29
C GLY A 55 -20.23 -22.47 -6.52
N GLY A 56 -21.53 -22.54 -6.24
CA GLY A 56 -22.37 -23.68 -6.60
C GLY A 56 -22.25 -23.98 -8.10
N ALA A 57 -22.31 -25.28 -8.41
CA ALA A 57 -22.24 -25.82 -9.75
C ALA A 57 -23.13 -25.06 -10.74
N SER A 58 -22.52 -24.43 -11.76
CA SER A 58 -23.12 -24.23 -13.08
C SER A 58 -22.05 -23.82 -14.07
N GLY A 59 -22.00 -24.56 -15.18
CA GLY A 59 -20.86 -24.62 -16.07
C GLY A 59 -20.66 -23.42 -16.99
N ARG A 60 -19.71 -23.67 -17.89
CA ARG A 60 -19.32 -22.96 -19.13
C ARG A 60 -18.07 -22.08 -19.00
N LEU A 61 -16.97 -22.68 -19.47
CA LEU A 61 -15.75 -22.01 -19.91
C LEU A 61 -16.08 -20.87 -20.88
N PRO A 62 -15.61 -19.63 -20.64
CA PRO A 62 -15.43 -18.67 -21.71
C PRO A 62 -14.06 -18.89 -22.33
N ARG A 63 -14.07 -19.56 -23.49
CA ARG A 63 -13.00 -19.54 -24.49
C ARG A 63 -12.83 -18.08 -24.93
N GLN A 64 -11.74 -17.42 -24.55
CA GLN A 64 -11.40 -16.09 -25.03
C GLN A 64 -10.00 -16.14 -25.64
N TYR A 65 -9.93 -15.59 -26.83
CA TYR A 65 -8.91 -15.76 -27.85
C TYR A 65 -7.55 -15.15 -27.47
N HIS A 66 -6.51 -15.91 -27.83
CA HIS A 66 -5.24 -15.50 -28.43
C HIS A 66 -5.03 -13.98 -28.60
N SER A 67 -4.08 -13.42 -27.86
CA SER A 67 -3.33 -12.24 -28.27
C SER A 67 -1.86 -12.55 -28.06
N ASP A 68 -1.12 -12.34 -29.14
CA ASP A 68 0.20 -12.87 -29.44
C ASP A 68 1.23 -12.63 -28.32
N ILE A 69 1.76 -13.73 -27.78
CA ILE A 69 3.05 -13.73 -27.10
C ILE A 69 4.10 -13.50 -28.19
N VAL A 70 4.36 -12.24 -28.51
CA VAL A 70 5.60 -11.87 -29.19
C VAL A 70 6.69 -11.90 -28.13
N SER A 71 7.27 -13.08 -27.97
CA SER A 71 8.63 -13.24 -27.46
C SER A 71 9.56 -12.44 -28.36
N VAL A 72 9.81 -11.18 -28.04
CA VAL A 72 11.00 -10.50 -28.53
C VAL A 72 12.12 -10.76 -27.52
N SER A 73 13.11 -11.44 -28.05
CA SER A 73 14.37 -11.85 -27.45
C SER A 73 15.10 -10.71 -26.75
N GLY A 74 15.87 -11.08 -25.73
CA GLY A 74 16.73 -10.15 -25.03
C GLY A 74 17.82 -9.54 -25.90
N ARG A 75 18.39 -8.45 -25.38
CA ARG A 75 19.78 -7.99 -25.59
C ARG A 75 19.98 -6.63 -24.87
N TRP A 76 21.00 -6.63 -24.00
CA TRP A 76 21.71 -5.51 -23.35
C TRP A 76 20.99 -4.71 -22.26
#